data_AF-A0AAV1IGX4-F1
#
_entry.id   AF-A0AAV1IGX4-F1
#
_cell.length_a   1.000
_cell.length_b   1.000
_cell.length_c   1.000
_cell.angle_alpha   90.00
_cell.angle_beta   90.00
_cell.angle_gamma   90.00
#
_symmetry.space_group_name_H-M   'P 1'
#
loop_
_entity.id
_entity.type
_entity.pdbx_description
1 polymer ?
#
loop_
_entity_poly.entity_id
_entity_poly.type
_entity_poly.pdbx_seq_one_letter_code
_entity_poly.pdbx_strand_id
1 'polypeptide(L)'
;MLQGVQCSATRNLCHATAHAARKYVQCCSMSRHQRHRYVIASAGRQPHVMQRIKVQLEGFFFASPFSNWLWNTSVSHSWRVIRLAGMLLISIILTARSYRLYVRYTPVHAAVASLLALGCLFWDAGKSCGVAAAAWLLRTAVLLAQQPEENAGHRVGGKGFDSRLCENSLEALTDLIQRDLRGFLEPDELAYVEYDVHETKDGELVVLHDLQRVLNASRHASINSRVIAALEREVGGPAALQRAHVQDVQWSSLQKLHLGGHADVHIPTLEAILQCCIDLRLRHSMAVEVKSIVTDGGRKTFLQLVRQYRVRHCMALEGECPEAAYAPFGFVAVISFPFHWAASFGEFGSQEWRAWGVRFRDAGIPVRSCVAHFIDLISGAQA
;
A
#
# COMPACT_ATOMS: atom_id res chain seq x y z
N MET A 1 -54.53 20.35 -23.69
CA MET A 1 -54.29 19.58 -22.44
C MET A 1 -52.81 19.22 -22.40
N LEU A 2 -52.08 19.76 -21.43
CA LEU A 2 -50.87 19.25 -20.77
C LEU A 2 -50.22 20.45 -20.08
N GLN A 3 -50.65 20.70 -18.85
CA GLN A 3 -49.99 21.63 -17.93
C GLN A 3 -49.10 20.84 -16.96
N GLY A 4 -47.84 21.28 -16.87
CA GLY A 4 -47.13 21.48 -15.61
C GLY A 4 -46.75 20.27 -14.76
N VAL A 5 -45.51 19.77 -14.94
CA VAL A 5 -44.75 19.13 -13.86
C VAL A 5 -43.66 20.10 -13.43
N GLN A 6 -43.87 20.77 -12.29
CA GLN A 6 -42.87 21.60 -11.64
C GLN A 6 -41.83 20.73 -10.93
N CYS A 7 -40.55 20.99 -11.23
CA CYS A 7 -39.40 20.34 -10.61
C CYS A 7 -39.19 20.87 -9.18
N SER A 8 -39.51 20.05 -8.17
CA SER A 8 -39.39 20.39 -6.74
C SER A 8 -38.00 20.12 -6.15
N ALA A 9 -37.12 19.43 -6.88
CA ALA A 9 -35.81 19.00 -6.39
C ALA A 9 -34.78 20.14 -6.23
N THR A 10 -34.85 21.18 -7.07
CA THR A 10 -33.89 22.30 -7.04
C THR A 10 -34.14 23.28 -5.89
N ARG A 11 -35.37 23.39 -5.36
CA ARG A 11 -35.66 24.25 -4.19
C ARG A 11 -35.05 23.71 -2.90
N ASN A 12 -35.05 22.39 -2.73
CA ASN A 12 -34.53 21.76 -1.50
C ASN A 12 -32.99 21.86 -1.41
N LEU A 13 -32.30 21.78 -2.55
CA LEU A 13 -30.85 21.96 -2.59
C LEU A 13 -30.43 23.40 -2.26
N CYS A 14 -31.13 24.41 -2.82
CA CYS A 14 -30.85 25.81 -2.52
C CYS A 14 -31.12 26.17 -1.04
N HIS A 15 -32.16 25.60 -0.42
CA HIS A 15 -32.46 25.83 0.99
C HIS A 15 -31.42 25.23 1.94
N ALA A 16 -30.94 24.01 1.67
CA ALA A 16 -29.91 23.36 2.50
C ALA A 16 -28.56 24.12 2.44
N THR A 17 -28.18 24.58 1.24
CA THR A 17 -26.93 25.31 1.02
C THR A 17 -26.98 26.71 1.66
N ALA A 18 -28.12 27.41 1.55
CA ALA A 18 -28.32 28.70 2.20
C ALA A 18 -28.36 28.61 3.74
N HIS A 19 -28.89 27.52 4.30
CA HIS A 19 -28.93 27.29 5.74
C HIS A 19 -27.54 26.97 6.30
N ALA A 20 -26.72 26.20 5.59
CA ALA A 20 -25.33 25.92 5.96
C ALA A 20 -24.46 27.19 5.89
N ALA A 21 -24.63 28.01 4.85
CA ALA A 21 -23.92 29.28 4.70
C ALA A 21 -24.26 30.27 5.83
N ARG A 22 -25.54 30.38 6.24
CA ARG A 22 -25.94 31.26 7.37
C ARG A 22 -25.33 30.83 8.70
N LYS A 23 -25.26 29.53 8.98
CA LYS A 23 -24.61 29.02 10.21
C LYS A 23 -23.10 29.30 10.23
N TYR A 24 -22.45 29.22 9.07
CA TYR A 24 -21.03 29.51 8.96
C TYR A 24 -20.70 30.99 9.17
N VAL A 25 -21.48 31.89 8.55
CA VAL A 25 -21.34 33.35 8.71
C VAL A 25 -21.63 33.76 10.16
N GLN A 26 -22.65 33.17 10.79
CA GLN A 26 -22.99 33.46 12.20
C GLN A 26 -21.92 32.98 13.18
N CYS A 27 -21.15 31.93 12.87
CA CYS A 27 -20.04 31.47 13.70
C CYS A 27 -18.80 32.37 13.55
N CYS A 28 -18.59 32.95 12.37
CA CYS A 28 -17.47 33.83 12.08
C CYS A 28 -17.62 35.23 12.69
N SER A 29 -18.85 35.72 12.87
CA SER A 29 -19.12 37.03 13.49
C SER A 29 -19.17 37.02 15.02
N MET A 30 -19.04 35.85 15.66
CA MET A 30 -19.08 35.73 17.12
C MET A 30 -17.74 36.08 17.78
N SER A 31 -17.82 36.82 18.88
CA SER A 31 -16.65 37.09 19.74
C SER A 31 -16.10 35.78 20.33
N ARG A 32 -14.82 35.77 20.71
CA ARG A 32 -14.12 34.57 21.22
C ARG A 32 -14.84 33.96 22.44
N HIS A 33 -15.48 34.80 23.26
CA HIS A 33 -16.25 34.38 24.43
C HIS A 33 -17.62 33.76 24.08
N GLN A 34 -18.26 34.23 23.01
CA GLN A 34 -19.52 33.67 22.51
C GLN A 34 -19.33 32.29 21.85
N ARG A 35 -18.20 32.07 21.17
CA ARG A 35 -17.85 30.76 20.60
C ARG A 35 -17.71 29.68 21.69
N HIS A 36 -17.10 30.02 22.83
CA HIS A 36 -16.94 29.08 23.93
C HIS A 36 -18.28 28.65 24.55
N ARG A 37 -19.25 29.57 24.69
CA ARG A 37 -20.59 29.25 25.20
C ARG A 37 -21.44 28.45 24.19
N TYR A 38 -21.27 28.68 22.89
CA TYR A 38 -21.98 27.93 21.84
C TYR A 38 -21.56 26.45 21.81
N VAL A 39 -20.27 26.17 22.05
CA VAL A 39 -19.73 24.79 22.14
C VAL A 39 -20.24 24.08 23.40
N ILE A 40 -20.35 24.79 24.53
CA ILE A 40 -20.83 24.18 25.78
C ILE A 40 -22.34 23.91 25.74
N ALA A 41 -23.14 24.79 25.10
CA ALA A 41 -24.59 24.58 24.96
C ALA A 41 -24.98 23.46 23.97
N SER A 42 -24.07 23.05 23.08
CA SER A 42 -24.30 21.97 22.10
C SER A 42 -23.84 20.59 22.59
N ALA A 43 -23.08 20.52 23.69
CA ALA A 43 -22.62 19.27 24.29
C ALA A 43 -23.68 18.54 25.15
N GLY A 44 -24.85 19.15 25.38
CA GLY A 44 -25.92 18.60 26.23
C GLY A 44 -27.07 17.90 25.50
N ARG A 45 -26.98 17.63 24.19
CA ARG A 45 -27.99 16.86 23.45
C ARG A 45 -27.44 15.53 23.00
N GLN A 46 -28.18 14.46 23.29
CA GLN A 46 -27.88 13.07 22.92
C GLN A 46 -27.39 12.94 21.47
N PRO A 47 -26.47 12.00 21.17
CA PRO A 47 -25.95 11.84 19.83
C PRO A 47 -27.08 11.43 18.89
N HIS A 48 -27.50 12.35 18.02
CA HIS A 48 -28.26 11.98 16.84
C HIS A 48 -27.41 11.01 16.04
N VAL A 49 -27.86 9.75 16.02
CA VAL A 49 -27.46 8.73 15.07
C VAL A 49 -27.34 9.38 13.70
N MET A 50 -26.13 9.44 13.15
CA MET A 50 -25.93 9.72 11.73
C MET A 50 -26.71 8.64 10.96
N GLN A 51 -27.91 9.00 10.50
CA GLN A 51 -28.64 8.17 9.56
C GLN A 51 -27.81 8.08 8.29
N ARG A 52 -27.17 6.93 8.11
CA ARG A 52 -26.60 6.52 6.83
C ARG A 52 -27.75 6.48 5.83
N ILE A 53 -27.75 7.40 4.86
CA ILE A 53 -28.60 7.26 3.69
C ILE A 53 -28.09 6.04 2.94
N LYS A 54 -28.79 4.91 3.08
CA LYS A 54 -28.58 3.71 2.29
C LYS A 54 -29.32 3.90 0.97
N VAL A 55 -28.58 4.10 -0.12
CA VAL A 55 -29.11 3.82 -1.46
C VAL A 55 -28.66 2.41 -1.80
N GLN A 56 -29.61 1.49 -1.86
CA GLN A 56 -29.37 0.10 -2.22
C GLN A 56 -29.39 0.01 -3.76
N LEU A 57 -28.21 -0.03 -4.37
CA LEU A 57 -28.04 -0.49 -5.75
C LEU A 57 -27.32 -1.84 -5.64
N GLU A 58 -27.97 -2.89 -6.16
CA GLU A 58 -27.45 -4.25 -6.14
C GLU A 58 -26.04 -4.28 -6.77
N GLY A 59 -25.03 -4.68 -5.98
CA GLY A 59 -23.70 -5.04 -6.46
C GLY A 59 -22.59 -3.98 -6.40
N PHE A 60 -22.87 -2.70 -6.08
CA PHE A 60 -21.81 -1.70 -5.91
C PHE A 60 -22.08 -0.79 -4.70
N PHE A 61 -21.18 -0.83 -3.71
CA PHE A 61 -21.19 0.12 -2.59
C PHE A 61 -20.21 1.27 -2.87
N PHE A 62 -20.76 2.49 -2.97
CA PHE A 62 -19.98 3.73 -2.87
C PHE A 62 -20.50 4.57 -1.70
N ALA A 63 -19.63 4.84 -0.73
CA ALA A 63 -19.82 5.88 0.27
C ALA A 63 -18.48 6.58 0.52
N SER A 64 -18.46 7.91 0.38
CA SER A 64 -17.27 8.76 0.50
C SER A 64 -17.34 9.67 1.74
N PRO A 65 -16.23 9.76 2.50
CA PRO A 65 -15.53 11.04 2.68
C PRO A 65 -14.00 10.87 2.57
N PHE A 66 -13.37 11.73 1.77
CA PHE A 66 -12.08 11.48 1.12
C PHE A 66 -10.83 11.76 1.96
N SER A 67 -10.14 10.70 2.39
CA SER A 67 -8.66 10.69 2.49
C SER A 67 -8.06 9.29 2.33
N ASN A 68 -8.72 8.25 2.87
CA ASN A 68 -8.09 6.94 3.00
C ASN A 68 -8.55 5.90 1.95
N TRP A 69 -9.70 6.07 1.30
CA TRP A 69 -10.29 5.00 0.46
C TRP A 69 -9.94 5.04 -1.04
N LEU A 70 -9.47 6.16 -1.57
CA LEU A 70 -9.01 6.22 -2.97
C LEU A 70 -7.68 5.46 -3.21
N TRP A 71 -7.05 5.00 -2.14
CA TRP A 71 -5.77 4.30 -2.20
C TRP A 71 -5.90 2.78 -2.09
N ASN A 72 -7.10 2.27 -1.77
CA ASN A 72 -7.27 0.92 -1.24
C ASN A 72 -7.82 -0.09 -2.27
N THR A 73 -7.46 0.06 -3.53
CA THR A 73 -8.01 -0.81 -4.58
C THR A 73 -6.89 -1.53 -5.32
N SER A 74 -6.38 -2.58 -4.71
CA SER A 74 -6.12 -3.80 -5.46
C SER A 74 -7.46 -4.23 -6.08
N VAL A 75 -7.72 -3.83 -7.33
CA VAL A 75 -8.94 -4.22 -8.05
C VAL A 75 -8.83 -5.71 -8.32
N SER A 76 -9.38 -6.52 -7.42
CA SER A 76 -9.50 -7.96 -7.60
C SER A 76 -10.80 -8.24 -8.33
N HIS A 77 -10.70 -8.66 -9.59
CA HIS A 77 -11.80 -9.16 -10.40
C HIS A 77 -11.31 -10.38 -11.19
N SER A 78 -12.17 -11.36 -11.45
CA SER A 78 -11.81 -12.55 -12.24
C SER A 78 -11.56 -12.24 -13.73
N TRP A 79 -11.87 -11.03 -14.19
CA TRP A 79 -11.80 -10.62 -15.61
C TRP A 79 -10.67 -9.61 -15.77
N ARG A 80 -9.62 -9.97 -16.51
CA ARG A 80 -8.42 -9.15 -16.71
C ARG A 80 -8.73 -7.73 -17.18
N VAL A 81 -9.66 -7.57 -18.12
CA VAL A 81 -10.04 -6.26 -18.67
C VAL A 81 -10.59 -5.33 -17.59
N ILE A 82 -11.41 -5.84 -16.67
CA ILE A 82 -11.99 -5.06 -15.56
C ILE A 82 -10.92 -4.68 -14.54
N ARG A 83 -10.00 -5.61 -14.21
CA ARG A 83 -8.84 -5.32 -13.36
C ARG A 83 -7.98 -4.20 -13.95
N LEU A 84 -7.59 -4.32 -15.22
CA LEU A 84 -6.79 -3.33 -15.91
C LEU A 84 -7.49 -1.97 -15.98
N ALA A 85 -8.80 -1.94 -16.28
CA ALA A 85 -9.57 -0.69 -16.30
C ALA A 85 -9.63 -0.03 -14.91
N GLY A 86 -9.81 -0.82 -13.85
CA GLY A 86 -9.80 -0.33 -12.47
C GLY A 86 -8.42 0.18 -12.04
N MET A 87 -7.35 -0.60 -12.30
CA MET A 87 -5.96 -0.19 -12.05
C MET A 87 -5.59 1.07 -12.84
N LEU A 88 -6.05 1.19 -14.09
CA LEU A 88 -5.84 2.37 -14.92
C LEU A 88 -6.58 3.58 -14.34
N LEU A 89 -7.83 3.44 -13.91
CA LEU A 89 -8.60 4.51 -13.26
C LEU A 89 -7.91 4.98 -11.97
N ILE A 90 -7.46 4.05 -11.14
CA ILE A 90 -6.71 4.37 -9.92
C ILE A 90 -5.41 5.07 -10.30
N SER A 91 -4.65 4.52 -11.26
CA SER A 91 -3.42 5.13 -11.75
C SER A 91 -3.65 6.54 -12.28
N ILE A 92 -4.76 6.79 -12.99
CA ILE A 92 -5.17 8.14 -13.43
C ILE A 92 -5.43 9.03 -12.22
N ILE A 93 -6.23 8.59 -11.25
CA ILE A 93 -6.57 9.41 -10.07
C ILE A 93 -5.32 9.69 -9.23
N LEU A 94 -4.48 8.68 -9.04
CA LEU A 94 -3.21 8.78 -8.35
C LEU A 94 -2.26 9.71 -9.09
N THR A 95 -2.14 9.59 -10.42
CA THR A 95 -1.32 10.46 -11.26
C THR A 95 -1.84 11.88 -11.31
N ALA A 96 -3.17 12.09 -11.35
CA ALA A 96 -3.79 13.41 -11.34
C ALA A 96 -3.61 14.13 -9.99
N ARG A 97 -3.77 13.40 -8.87
CA ARG A 97 -3.44 13.93 -7.54
C ARG A 97 -1.95 14.14 -7.37
N SER A 98 -1.18 13.22 -7.94
CA SER A 98 0.27 13.26 -7.99
C SER A 98 0.78 14.10 -9.16
N TYR A 99 -0.04 14.90 -9.82
CA TYR A 99 0.37 15.63 -11.02
C TYR A 99 1.47 16.63 -10.66
N ARG A 100 1.44 17.16 -9.43
CA ARG A 100 2.54 17.93 -8.84
C ARG A 100 3.84 17.13 -8.64
N LEU A 101 3.77 15.81 -8.52
CA LEU A 101 4.90 14.87 -8.39
C LEU A 101 5.44 14.49 -9.77
N TYR A 102 4.54 14.21 -10.71
CA TYR A 102 4.84 13.82 -12.08
C TYR A 102 5.42 14.97 -12.92
N VAL A 103 5.02 16.21 -12.65
CA VAL A 103 5.53 17.41 -13.35
C VAL A 103 6.94 17.81 -12.87
N ARG A 104 7.50 17.17 -11.85
CA ARG A 104 8.92 17.37 -11.51
C ARG A 104 9.81 16.64 -12.52
N TYR A 105 10.21 17.41 -13.54
CA TYR A 105 11.30 17.21 -14.52
C TYR A 105 11.98 15.82 -14.49
N THR A 106 11.33 14.84 -15.11
CA THR A 106 12.11 13.84 -15.86
C THR A 106 12.19 14.31 -17.31
N PRO A 107 13.24 13.95 -18.07
CA PRO A 107 13.36 14.31 -19.49
C PRO A 107 12.12 13.93 -20.30
N VAL A 108 11.46 12.85 -19.89
CA VAL A 108 10.23 12.36 -20.53
C VAL A 108 9.05 13.31 -20.30
N HIS A 109 8.87 13.85 -19.09
CA HIS A 109 7.81 14.83 -18.83
C HIS A 109 8.08 16.16 -19.53
N ALA A 110 9.34 16.59 -19.61
CA ALA A 110 9.72 17.77 -20.39
C ALA A 110 9.44 17.55 -21.90
N ALA A 111 9.72 16.36 -22.43
CA ALA A 111 9.39 16.00 -23.80
C ALA A 111 7.87 15.96 -24.04
N VAL A 112 7.09 15.35 -23.14
CA VAL A 112 5.61 15.34 -23.24
C VAL A 112 5.05 16.75 -23.15
N ALA A 113 5.54 17.59 -22.23
CA ALA A 113 5.13 18.99 -22.11
C ALA A 113 5.50 19.81 -23.36
N SER A 114 6.67 19.56 -23.95
CA SER A 114 7.11 20.21 -25.20
C SER A 114 6.25 19.76 -26.39
N LEU A 115 5.94 18.47 -26.49
CA LEU A 115 5.04 17.93 -27.53
C LEU A 115 3.61 18.44 -27.36
N LEU A 116 3.14 18.61 -26.12
CA LEU A 116 1.87 19.24 -25.80
C LEU A 116 1.85 20.72 -26.21
N ALA A 117 2.90 21.47 -25.86
CA ALA A 117 3.04 22.87 -26.24
C ALA A 117 3.11 23.04 -27.77
N LEU A 118 3.85 22.17 -28.47
CA LEU A 118 3.88 22.11 -29.93
C LEU A 118 2.52 21.74 -30.51
N GLY A 119 1.83 20.75 -29.94
CA GLY A 119 0.48 20.36 -30.32
C GLY A 119 -0.50 21.53 -30.19
N CYS A 120 -0.38 22.34 -29.13
CA CYS A 120 -1.21 23.53 -28.92
C CYS A 120 -0.99 24.64 -29.96
N LEU A 121 0.10 24.61 -30.73
CA LEU A 121 0.32 25.53 -31.85
C LEU A 121 -0.49 25.13 -33.09
N PHE A 122 -0.81 23.84 -33.24
CA PHE A 122 -1.49 23.28 -34.41
C PHE A 122 -2.94 22.86 -34.13
N TRP A 123 -3.27 22.61 -32.87
CA TRP A 123 -4.58 22.21 -32.37
C TRP A 123 -4.99 23.09 -31.19
N ASP A 124 -6.29 23.15 -30.90
CA ASP A 124 -6.73 23.75 -29.64
C ASP A 124 -6.17 23.00 -28.43
N ALA A 125 -6.04 23.70 -27.31
CA ALA A 125 -5.48 23.16 -26.07
C ALA A 125 -6.21 21.90 -25.58
N GLY A 126 -7.52 21.81 -25.83
CA GLY A 126 -8.33 20.64 -25.49
C GLY A 126 -7.89 19.39 -26.25
N LYS A 127 -7.77 19.49 -27.58
CA LYS A 127 -7.29 18.38 -28.43
C LYS A 127 -5.87 17.94 -28.08
N SER A 128 -4.98 18.89 -27.83
CA SER A 128 -3.59 18.59 -27.45
C SER A 128 -3.52 17.83 -26.13
N CYS A 129 -4.25 18.29 -25.10
CA CYS A 129 -4.39 17.58 -23.83
C CYS A 129 -4.99 16.19 -24.01
N GLY A 130 -6.00 16.05 -24.89
CA GLY A 130 -6.62 14.78 -25.21
C GLY A 130 -5.64 13.77 -25.81
N VAL A 131 -4.81 14.19 -26.77
CA VAL A 131 -3.79 13.32 -27.39
C VAL A 131 -2.74 12.88 -26.39
N ALA A 132 -2.22 13.79 -25.55
CA ALA A 132 -1.24 13.41 -24.54
C ALA A 132 -1.82 12.49 -23.47
N ALA A 133 -3.07 12.74 -23.03
CA ALA A 133 -3.76 11.84 -22.13
C ALA A 133 -3.92 10.45 -22.76
N ALA A 134 -4.34 10.36 -24.02
CA ALA A 134 -4.46 9.10 -24.74
C ALA A 134 -3.10 8.37 -24.87
N ALA A 135 -2.03 9.09 -25.23
CA ALA A 135 -0.68 8.53 -25.33
C ALA A 135 -0.18 8.01 -23.97
N TRP A 136 -0.42 8.76 -22.89
CA TRP A 136 -0.08 8.34 -21.54
C TRP A 136 -0.88 7.12 -21.07
N LEU A 137 -2.18 7.08 -21.37
CA LEU A 137 -3.03 5.92 -21.09
C LEU A 137 -2.55 4.68 -21.85
N LEU A 138 -2.24 4.83 -23.14
CA LEU A 138 -1.73 3.73 -23.97
C LEU A 138 -0.41 3.21 -23.43
N ARG A 139 0.53 4.10 -23.11
CA ARG A 139 1.81 3.70 -22.51
C ARG A 139 1.61 2.97 -21.18
N THR A 140 0.75 3.49 -20.32
CA THR A 140 0.44 2.86 -19.03
C THR A 140 -0.17 1.48 -19.23
N ALA A 141 -1.11 1.33 -20.18
CA ALA A 141 -1.70 0.05 -20.52
C ALA A 141 -0.64 -0.95 -21.03
N VAL A 142 0.29 -0.51 -21.89
CA VAL A 142 1.41 -1.35 -22.36
C VAL A 142 2.29 -1.80 -21.19
N LEU A 143 2.67 -0.88 -20.29
CA LEU A 143 3.50 -1.21 -19.12
C LEU A 143 2.79 -2.18 -18.16
N LEU A 144 1.48 -1.99 -17.93
CA LEU A 144 0.68 -2.91 -17.11
C LEU A 144 0.53 -4.27 -17.77
N ALA A 145 0.41 -4.34 -19.10
CA ALA A 145 0.31 -5.60 -19.84
C ALA A 145 1.61 -6.41 -19.79
N GLN A 146 2.75 -5.78 -19.56
CA GLN A 146 4.06 -6.41 -19.38
C GLN A 146 4.29 -6.93 -17.95
N GLN A 147 3.43 -6.59 -16.99
CA GLN A 147 3.56 -7.14 -15.63
C GLN A 147 3.03 -8.58 -15.59
N PRO A 148 3.69 -9.47 -14.82
CA PRO A 148 3.18 -10.82 -14.63
C PRO A 148 1.80 -10.76 -14.00
N GLU A 149 0.83 -11.50 -14.55
CA GLU A 149 -0.52 -11.58 -13.99
C GLU A 149 -0.54 -12.32 -12.66
N GLU A 150 0.31 -13.35 -12.57
CA GLU A 150 0.53 -14.17 -11.40
C GLU A 150 2.04 -14.29 -11.20
N ASN A 151 2.48 -14.18 -9.95
CA ASN A 151 3.87 -14.35 -9.57
C ASN A 151 3.90 -15.35 -8.43
N ALA A 152 4.50 -16.53 -8.66
CA ALA A 152 4.60 -17.58 -7.66
C ALA A 152 5.36 -17.13 -6.40
N GLY A 153 6.15 -16.06 -6.49
CA GLY A 153 6.84 -15.49 -5.33
C GLY A 153 6.03 -14.52 -4.47
N HIS A 154 4.75 -14.25 -4.79
CA HIS A 154 3.88 -13.43 -3.93
C HIS A 154 3.74 -14.09 -2.55
N ARG A 155 4.06 -13.33 -1.49
CA ARG A 155 4.17 -13.78 -0.09
C ARG A 155 4.98 -15.06 0.05
N VAL A 156 6.15 -15.06 -0.60
CA VAL A 156 7.10 -16.17 -0.70
C VAL A 156 6.49 -17.49 -1.21
N GLY A 157 5.37 -17.42 -1.93
CA GLY A 157 4.70 -18.56 -2.55
C GLY A 157 3.72 -19.31 -1.66
N GLY A 158 3.48 -18.84 -0.43
CA GLY A 158 2.43 -19.38 0.42
C GLY A 158 1.04 -18.89 0.01
N LYS A 159 0.02 -19.76 0.10
CA LYS A 159 -1.38 -19.45 -0.24
C LYS A 159 -2.23 -19.51 1.04
N GLY A 160 -2.20 -18.45 1.84
CA GLY A 160 -2.95 -18.37 3.09
C GLY A 160 -2.33 -19.20 4.22
N PHE A 161 -3.17 -19.78 5.09
CA PHE A 161 -2.74 -20.40 6.36
C PHE A 161 -3.26 -21.83 6.57
N ASP A 162 -3.98 -22.39 5.60
CA ASP A 162 -4.60 -23.73 5.72
C ASP A 162 -3.63 -24.86 5.37
N SER A 163 -2.37 -24.53 5.03
CA SER A 163 -1.34 -25.48 4.64
C SER A 163 -0.03 -25.19 5.39
N ARG A 164 0.87 -26.19 5.41
CA ARG A 164 2.22 -26.02 5.98
C ARG A 164 3.05 -24.95 5.27
N LEU A 165 2.70 -24.60 4.04
CA LEU A 165 3.30 -23.50 3.29
C LEU A 165 2.49 -22.22 3.55
N CYS A 166 2.50 -21.78 4.81
CA CYS A 166 1.84 -20.54 5.20
C CYS A 166 2.45 -19.35 4.46
N GLU A 167 1.62 -18.38 4.06
CA GLU A 167 2.13 -17.14 3.46
C GLU A 167 3.13 -16.45 4.38
N ASN A 168 4.19 -15.85 3.79
CA ASN A 168 5.24 -15.12 4.53
C ASN A 168 6.03 -15.98 5.55
N SER A 169 6.03 -17.30 5.44
CA SER A 169 6.81 -18.22 6.30
C SER A 169 8.15 -18.64 5.68
N LEU A 170 9.09 -19.09 6.51
CA LEU A 170 10.38 -19.61 6.04
C LEU A 170 10.21 -20.92 5.25
N GLU A 171 9.22 -21.72 5.61
CA GLU A 171 8.87 -22.98 4.96
C GLU A 171 8.38 -22.75 3.54
N ALA A 172 7.47 -21.79 3.34
CA ALA A 172 7.00 -21.41 2.02
C ALA A 172 8.14 -20.86 1.14
N LEU A 173 8.98 -19.99 1.69
CA LEU A 173 10.16 -19.46 0.99
C LEU A 173 11.13 -20.57 0.58
N THR A 174 11.43 -21.49 1.49
CA THR A 174 12.35 -22.60 1.25
C THR A 174 11.81 -23.51 0.15
N ASP A 175 10.52 -23.87 0.22
CA ASP A 175 9.86 -24.68 -0.78
C ASP A 175 9.85 -24.00 -2.16
N LEU A 176 9.51 -22.70 -2.22
CA LEU A 176 9.51 -21.93 -3.46
C LEU A 176 10.88 -21.94 -4.13
N ILE A 177 11.95 -21.59 -3.39
CA ILE A 177 13.31 -21.53 -3.94
C ILE A 177 13.76 -22.93 -4.37
N GLN A 178 13.45 -23.98 -3.60
CA GLN A 178 13.82 -25.34 -3.98
C GLN A 178 13.09 -25.83 -5.23
N ARG A 179 11.82 -25.46 -5.42
CA ARG A 179 11.08 -25.77 -6.66
C ARG A 179 11.69 -25.06 -7.86
N ASP A 180 12.03 -23.78 -7.71
CA ASP A 180 12.70 -22.99 -8.75
C ASP A 180 14.06 -23.61 -9.15
N LEU A 181 14.93 -23.89 -8.16
CA LEU A 181 16.26 -24.48 -8.38
C LEU A 181 16.21 -25.88 -9.03
N ARG A 182 15.11 -26.63 -8.82
CA ARG A 182 14.88 -27.94 -9.44
C ARG A 182 14.21 -27.87 -10.82
N GLY A 183 13.87 -26.67 -11.29
CA GLY A 183 13.17 -26.46 -12.56
C GLY A 183 11.72 -26.95 -12.55
N PHE A 184 11.06 -26.92 -11.39
CA PHE A 184 9.65 -27.28 -11.26
C PHE A 184 8.68 -26.11 -11.49
N LEU A 185 9.20 -24.88 -11.57
CA LEU A 185 8.42 -23.72 -11.96
C LEU A 185 8.58 -23.49 -13.46
N GLU A 186 7.49 -23.09 -14.12
CA GLU A 186 7.55 -22.71 -15.52
C GLU A 186 8.39 -21.43 -15.70
N PRO A 187 9.01 -21.22 -16.88
CA PRO A 187 9.62 -19.95 -17.21
C PRO A 187 8.64 -18.80 -16.97
N ASP A 188 9.11 -17.74 -16.31
CA ASP A 188 8.34 -16.55 -15.92
C ASP A 188 7.31 -16.73 -14.79
N GLU A 189 7.11 -17.93 -14.25
CA GLU A 189 6.19 -18.15 -13.11
C GLU A 189 6.70 -17.44 -11.84
N LEU A 190 8.02 -17.37 -11.67
CA LEU A 190 8.69 -16.66 -10.59
C LEU A 190 9.50 -15.49 -11.13
N ALA A 191 8.87 -14.32 -11.23
CA ALA A 191 9.56 -13.09 -11.65
C ALA A 191 10.33 -12.44 -10.48
N TYR A 192 9.78 -12.52 -9.28
CA TYR A 192 10.38 -11.98 -8.06
C TYR A 192 9.81 -12.66 -6.81
N VAL A 193 10.56 -12.64 -5.71
CA VAL A 193 10.06 -13.04 -4.39
C VAL A 193 9.58 -11.80 -3.65
N GLU A 194 8.37 -11.84 -3.11
CA GLU A 194 7.75 -10.74 -2.37
C GLU A 194 7.34 -11.17 -0.97
N TYR A 195 7.42 -10.24 -0.03
CA TYR A 195 6.91 -10.40 1.33
C TYR A 195 6.64 -9.08 2.03
N ASP A 196 5.75 -9.12 3.02
CA ASP A 196 5.22 -7.95 3.72
C ASP A 196 5.93 -7.72 5.07
N VAL A 197 6.48 -6.52 5.29
CA VAL A 197 7.22 -6.14 6.51
C VAL A 197 6.44 -5.17 7.38
N HIS A 198 6.43 -5.45 8.68
CA HIS A 198 5.91 -4.59 9.74
C HIS A 198 6.92 -4.42 10.86
N GLU A 199 6.80 -3.31 11.59
CA GLU A 199 7.49 -3.08 12.85
C GLU A 199 6.58 -3.44 14.04
N THR A 200 7.12 -4.20 15.00
CA THR A 200 6.44 -4.52 16.27
C THR A 200 6.55 -3.37 17.26
N LYS A 201 5.81 -3.44 18.38
CA LYS A 201 5.84 -2.43 19.44
C LYS A 201 7.23 -2.19 20.04
N ASP A 202 8.05 -3.23 20.08
CA ASP A 202 9.44 -3.24 20.55
C ASP A 202 10.49 -2.98 19.45
N GLY A 203 10.05 -2.64 18.22
CA GLY A 203 10.93 -2.21 17.13
C GLY A 203 11.53 -3.34 16.31
N GLU A 204 11.09 -4.59 16.50
CA GLU A 204 11.51 -5.72 15.66
C GLU A 204 10.83 -5.65 14.30
N LEU A 205 11.52 -6.06 13.24
CA LEU A 205 10.97 -6.10 11.89
C LEU A 205 10.53 -7.52 11.56
N VAL A 206 9.22 -7.71 11.45
CA VAL A 206 8.58 -9.03 11.27
C VAL A 206 7.89 -9.13 9.92
N VAL A 207 7.75 -10.35 9.42
CA VAL A 207 7.24 -10.63 8.07
C VAL A 207 5.88 -11.33 8.15
N LEU A 208 4.82 -10.59 7.83
CA LEU A 208 3.44 -11.08 7.76
C LEU A 208 2.56 -10.10 6.97
N HIS A 209 1.50 -10.59 6.32
CA HIS A 209 0.64 -9.72 5.52
C HIS A 209 -0.21 -8.78 6.38
N ASP A 210 -0.98 -9.35 7.32
CA ASP A 210 -1.85 -8.60 8.24
C ASP A 210 -2.08 -9.40 9.53
N LEU A 211 -2.05 -8.71 10.68
CA LEU A 211 -2.19 -9.33 12.00
C LEU A 211 -3.55 -10.03 12.17
N GLN A 212 -4.65 -9.44 11.70
CA GLN A 212 -5.98 -10.00 11.90
C GLN A 212 -6.18 -11.27 11.10
N ARG A 213 -5.62 -11.36 9.88
CA ARG A 213 -5.63 -12.61 9.11
C ARG A 213 -4.90 -13.74 9.85
N VAL A 214 -3.69 -13.45 10.34
CA VAL A 214 -2.88 -14.42 11.11
C VAL A 214 -3.62 -14.88 12.36
N LEU A 215 -4.18 -13.96 13.14
CA LEU A 215 -4.92 -14.28 14.36
C LEU A 215 -6.17 -15.10 14.06
N ASN A 216 -6.95 -14.75 13.03
CA ASN A 216 -8.15 -15.48 12.67
C ASN A 216 -7.86 -16.92 12.22
N ALA A 217 -6.79 -17.13 11.44
CA ALA A 217 -6.36 -18.48 11.05
C ALA A 217 -5.84 -19.29 12.25
N SER A 218 -5.19 -18.63 13.22
CA SER A 218 -4.45 -19.31 14.28
C SER A 218 -5.26 -19.53 15.57
N ARG A 219 -6.32 -18.74 15.80
CA ARG A 219 -7.04 -18.69 17.10
C ARG A 219 -7.80 -19.96 17.49
N HIS A 220 -8.16 -20.80 16.51
CA HIS A 220 -8.95 -22.02 16.75
C HIS A 220 -8.06 -23.21 17.11
N ALA A 221 -6.76 -23.12 16.89
CA ALA A 221 -5.82 -24.18 17.23
C ALA A 221 -5.52 -24.17 18.74
N SER A 222 -5.70 -25.32 19.40
CA SER A 222 -5.49 -25.46 20.85
C SER A 222 -4.05 -25.12 21.28
N ILE A 223 -3.07 -25.36 20.40
CA ILE A 223 -1.66 -25.01 20.63
C ILE A 223 -1.46 -23.50 20.86
N ASN A 224 -2.31 -22.66 20.24
CA ASN A 224 -2.22 -21.21 20.34
C ASN A 224 -3.01 -20.61 21.50
N SER A 225 -3.82 -21.39 22.24
CA SER A 225 -4.76 -20.83 23.22
C SER A 225 -4.05 -19.99 24.31
N ARG A 226 -2.87 -20.42 24.75
CA ARG A 226 -2.08 -19.67 25.75
C ARG A 226 -1.48 -18.37 25.18
N VAL A 227 -1.02 -18.41 23.94
CA VAL A 227 -0.42 -17.25 23.25
C VAL A 227 -1.48 -16.20 22.95
N ILE A 228 -2.64 -16.60 22.45
CA ILE A 228 -3.77 -15.70 22.21
C ILE A 228 -4.21 -15.03 23.52
N ALA A 229 -4.38 -15.78 24.61
CA ALA A 229 -4.74 -15.19 25.90
C ALA A 229 -3.67 -14.21 26.42
N ALA A 230 -2.39 -14.45 26.12
CA ALA A 230 -1.32 -13.51 26.46
C ALA A 230 -1.39 -12.23 25.62
N LEU A 231 -1.59 -12.35 24.31
CA LEU A 231 -1.80 -11.22 23.40
C LEU A 231 -3.02 -10.39 23.79
N GLU A 232 -4.14 -11.04 24.15
CA GLU A 232 -5.33 -10.36 24.65
C GLU A 232 -5.04 -9.55 25.90
N ARG A 233 -4.32 -10.11 26.88
CA ARG A 233 -3.91 -9.34 28.08
C ARG A 233 -3.00 -8.17 27.72
N GLU A 234 -2.05 -8.38 26.82
CA GLU A 234 -1.07 -7.38 26.41
C GLU A 234 -1.72 -6.12 25.82
N VAL A 235 -2.72 -6.29 24.97
CA VAL A 235 -3.40 -5.19 24.26
C VAL A 235 -4.67 -4.69 24.96
N GLY A 236 -5.03 -5.24 26.12
CA GLY A 236 -6.18 -4.77 26.91
C GLY A 236 -7.52 -5.47 26.62
N GLY A 237 -7.48 -6.68 26.08
CA GLY A 237 -8.59 -7.63 26.00
C GLY A 237 -8.92 -8.08 24.56
N PRO A 238 -9.86 -9.03 24.40
CA PRO A 238 -10.23 -9.60 23.10
C PRO A 238 -10.70 -8.55 22.08
N ALA A 239 -11.48 -7.56 22.53
CA ALA A 239 -11.98 -6.51 21.66
C ALA A 239 -10.87 -5.55 21.20
N ALA A 240 -9.84 -5.33 22.02
CA ALA A 240 -8.69 -4.53 21.63
C ALA A 240 -7.80 -5.30 20.66
N LEU A 241 -7.59 -6.61 20.87
CA LEU A 241 -6.82 -7.47 19.97
C LEU A 241 -7.42 -7.51 18.55
N GLN A 242 -8.75 -7.52 18.42
CA GLN A 242 -9.43 -7.46 17.11
C GLN A 242 -9.20 -6.15 16.33
N ARG A 243 -8.72 -5.11 16.99
CA ARG A 243 -8.39 -3.81 16.36
C ARG A 243 -6.89 -3.50 16.40
N ALA A 244 -6.10 -4.36 17.02
CA ALA A 244 -4.67 -4.17 17.14
C ALA A 244 -4.01 -4.30 15.76
N HIS A 245 -2.95 -3.54 15.59
CA HIS A 245 -1.98 -3.63 14.50
C HIS A 245 -0.69 -4.28 15.02
N VAL A 246 0.23 -4.63 14.11
CA VAL A 246 1.51 -5.26 14.48
C VAL A 246 2.33 -4.38 15.44
N GLN A 247 2.29 -3.06 15.24
CA GLN A 247 2.96 -2.08 16.10
C GLN A 247 2.38 -1.97 17.53
N ASP A 248 1.24 -2.61 17.81
CA ASP A 248 0.62 -2.62 19.14
C ASP A 248 1.05 -3.82 19.99
N VAL A 249 1.74 -4.80 19.39
CA VAL A 249 2.14 -6.06 20.01
C VAL A 249 3.66 -6.26 20.01
N GLN A 250 4.17 -6.87 21.06
CA GLN A 250 5.58 -7.21 21.25
C GLN A 250 5.97 -8.40 20.37
N TRP A 251 7.16 -8.35 19.80
CA TRP A 251 7.74 -9.48 19.07
C TRP A 251 7.80 -10.74 19.93
N SER A 252 8.19 -10.58 21.21
CA SER A 252 8.32 -11.70 22.14
C SER A 252 7.03 -12.49 22.37
N SER A 253 5.87 -11.88 22.12
CA SER A 253 4.56 -12.53 22.14
C SER A 253 4.20 -13.09 20.77
N LEU A 254 4.42 -12.33 19.70
CA LEU A 254 4.11 -12.74 18.33
C LEU A 254 4.87 -13.98 17.87
N GLN A 255 6.17 -14.08 18.18
CA GLN A 255 7.01 -15.21 17.73
C GLN A 255 6.54 -16.57 18.26
N LYS A 256 5.77 -16.59 19.36
CA LYS A 256 5.24 -17.82 19.95
C LYS A 256 3.99 -18.33 19.24
N LEU A 257 3.40 -17.55 18.34
CA LEU A 257 2.20 -17.92 17.63
C LEU A 257 2.53 -18.93 16.52
N HIS A 258 1.82 -20.06 16.51
CA HIS A 258 1.91 -21.08 15.49
C HIS A 258 0.95 -20.75 14.34
N LEU A 259 1.49 -20.40 13.17
CA LEU A 259 0.72 -19.97 12.01
C LEU A 259 -0.22 -21.08 11.54
N GLY A 260 -1.52 -20.77 11.41
CA GLY A 260 -2.54 -21.75 11.01
C GLY A 260 -2.71 -22.92 11.98
N GLY A 261 -2.11 -22.86 13.17
CA GLY A 261 -2.04 -23.97 14.12
C GLY A 261 -0.96 -25.01 13.83
N HIS A 262 -0.02 -24.73 12.92
CA HIS A 262 1.09 -25.62 12.60
C HIS A 262 2.23 -25.47 13.62
N ALA A 263 2.56 -26.55 14.33
CA ALA A 263 3.44 -26.54 15.51
C ALA A 263 4.86 -25.99 15.28
N ASP A 264 5.36 -26.00 14.06
CA ASP A 264 6.74 -25.58 13.76
C ASP A 264 6.80 -24.34 12.86
N VAL A 265 5.65 -23.79 12.45
CA VAL A 265 5.58 -22.66 11.51
C VAL A 265 5.28 -21.38 12.28
N HIS A 266 6.21 -20.44 12.25
CA HIS A 266 6.16 -19.19 13.01
C HIS A 266 6.29 -17.97 12.10
N ILE A 267 5.89 -16.80 12.61
CA ILE A 267 6.17 -15.51 11.96
C ILE A 267 7.69 -15.32 11.97
N PRO A 268 8.36 -15.11 10.82
CA PRO A 268 9.80 -14.84 10.81
C PRO A 268 10.11 -13.34 10.96
N THR A 269 11.34 -13.04 11.36
CA THR A 269 11.88 -11.68 11.24
C THR A 269 12.33 -11.41 9.80
N LEU A 270 12.46 -10.13 9.45
CA LEU A 270 13.03 -9.72 8.16
C LEU A 270 14.45 -10.28 7.98
N GLU A 271 15.26 -10.22 9.04
CA GLU A 271 16.62 -10.77 9.00
C GLU A 271 16.63 -12.28 8.67
N ALA A 272 15.72 -13.06 9.25
CA ALA A 272 15.63 -14.49 8.99
C ALA A 272 15.25 -14.79 7.52
N ILE A 273 14.30 -14.04 6.95
CA ILE A 273 13.92 -14.16 5.53
C ILE A 273 15.09 -13.84 4.61
N LEU A 274 15.80 -12.73 4.88
CA LEU A 274 16.95 -12.31 4.09
C LEU A 274 18.10 -13.33 4.18
N GLN A 275 18.36 -13.87 5.37
CA GLN A 275 19.39 -14.89 5.58
C GLN A 275 19.04 -16.19 4.84
N CYS A 276 17.78 -16.63 4.90
CA CYS A 276 17.31 -17.79 4.13
C CYS A 276 17.51 -17.61 2.62
N CYS A 277 17.23 -16.43 2.08
CA CYS A 277 17.48 -16.12 0.66
C CYS A 277 18.98 -16.22 0.30
N ILE A 278 19.88 -15.78 1.19
CA ILE A 278 21.33 -15.90 1.01
C ILE A 278 21.74 -17.38 1.03
N ASP A 279 21.31 -18.12 2.04
CA ASP A 279 21.70 -19.52 2.26
C ASP A 279 21.24 -20.42 1.11
N LEU A 280 20.04 -20.15 0.57
CA LEU A 280 19.47 -20.86 -0.57
C LEU A 280 19.89 -20.26 -1.92
N ARG A 281 20.77 -19.26 -1.93
CA ARG A 281 21.31 -18.62 -3.15
C ARG A 281 20.23 -18.15 -4.12
N LEU A 282 19.18 -17.49 -3.61
CA LEU A 282 18.07 -16.96 -4.43
C LEU A 282 18.59 -16.16 -5.64
N ARG A 283 18.19 -16.51 -6.86
CA ARG A 283 18.64 -15.83 -8.09
C ARG A 283 17.65 -14.80 -8.65
N HIS A 284 16.45 -14.74 -8.10
CA HIS A 284 15.40 -13.82 -8.57
C HIS A 284 15.43 -12.48 -7.86
N SER A 285 14.79 -11.49 -8.49
CA SER A 285 14.55 -10.19 -7.89
C SER A 285 13.75 -10.33 -6.59
N MET A 286 13.96 -9.41 -5.66
CA MET A 286 13.24 -9.36 -4.38
C MET A 286 12.44 -8.07 -4.24
N ALA A 287 11.22 -8.18 -3.76
CA ALA A 287 10.34 -7.05 -3.46
C ALA A 287 9.96 -7.07 -1.98
N VAL A 288 10.48 -6.12 -1.22
CA VAL A 288 10.18 -6.00 0.21
C VAL A 288 9.03 -5.02 0.38
N GLU A 289 7.82 -5.50 0.63
CA GLU A 289 6.64 -4.64 0.81
C GLU A 289 6.63 -4.04 2.21
N VAL A 290 6.66 -2.71 2.32
CA VAL A 290 6.49 -2.03 3.60
C VAL A 290 5.01 -1.80 3.88
N LYS A 291 4.51 -2.37 4.98
CA LYS A 291 3.15 -2.12 5.48
C LYS A 291 3.11 -1.09 6.60
N SER A 292 4.01 -1.22 7.58
CA SER A 292 4.11 -0.25 8.69
C SER A 292 5.47 -0.27 9.34
N ILE A 293 6.23 0.82 9.25
CA ILE A 293 7.46 1.05 10.02
C ILE A 293 7.40 2.47 10.59
N VAL A 294 7.16 2.57 11.89
CA VAL A 294 6.73 3.79 12.56
C VAL A 294 7.85 4.52 13.28
N THR A 295 8.91 3.83 13.71
CA THR A 295 10.01 4.47 14.44
C THR A 295 11.22 4.75 13.55
N ASP A 296 11.98 5.80 13.88
CA ASP A 296 13.26 6.07 13.25
C ASP A 296 14.28 4.95 13.45
N GLY A 297 14.19 4.22 14.56
CA GLY A 297 14.99 3.02 14.82
C GLY A 297 14.67 1.94 13.79
N GLY A 298 13.39 1.56 13.69
CA GLY A 298 12.89 0.57 12.73
C GLY A 298 13.25 0.92 11.29
N ARG A 299 13.10 2.18 10.86
CA ARG A 299 13.44 2.62 9.49
C ARG A 299 14.94 2.51 9.20
N LYS A 300 15.81 2.82 10.18
CA LYS A 300 17.27 2.66 10.03
C LYS A 300 17.63 1.19 9.93
N THR A 301 17.10 0.36 10.84
CA THR A 301 17.32 -1.09 10.85
C THR A 301 16.86 -1.71 9.53
N PHE A 302 15.67 -1.34 9.05
CA PHE A 302 15.12 -1.80 7.78
C PHE A 302 16.04 -1.48 6.60
N LEU A 303 16.43 -0.21 6.45
CA LEU A 303 17.32 0.22 5.38
C LEU A 303 18.67 -0.51 5.44
N GLN A 304 19.20 -0.68 6.65
CA GLN A 304 20.47 -1.37 6.87
C GLN A 304 20.38 -2.85 6.48
N LEU A 305 19.35 -3.57 6.91
CA LEU A 305 19.14 -4.99 6.59
C LEU A 305 19.01 -5.20 5.07
N VAL A 306 18.17 -4.41 4.40
CA VAL A 306 18.00 -4.51 2.94
C VAL A 306 19.30 -4.19 2.19
N ARG A 307 20.03 -3.16 2.63
CA ARG A 307 21.34 -2.81 2.05
C ARG A 307 22.38 -3.92 2.28
N GLN A 308 22.44 -4.47 3.48
CA GLN A 308 23.38 -5.55 3.81
C GLN A 308 23.07 -6.82 3.04
N TYR A 309 21.79 -7.18 2.90
CA TYR A 309 21.36 -8.29 2.05
C TYR A 309 21.87 -8.11 0.62
N ARG A 310 21.63 -6.94 0.00
CA ARG A 310 22.12 -6.67 -1.36
C ARG A 310 23.61 -6.94 -1.50
N VAL A 311 24.43 -6.42 -0.57
CA VAL A 311 25.90 -6.60 -0.61
C VAL A 311 26.30 -8.05 -0.38
N ARG A 312 25.82 -8.67 0.72
CA ARG A 312 26.19 -10.03 1.12
C ARG A 312 25.74 -11.06 0.09
N HIS A 313 24.54 -10.89 -0.46
CA HIS A 313 23.97 -11.82 -1.42
C HIS A 313 24.66 -11.74 -2.78
N CYS A 314 24.98 -10.53 -3.28
CA CYS A 314 25.83 -10.40 -4.47
C CYS A 314 27.20 -11.08 -4.30
N MET A 315 27.80 -11.01 -3.10
CA MET A 315 29.05 -11.73 -2.79
C MET A 315 28.85 -13.24 -2.77
N ALA A 316 27.74 -13.73 -2.19
CA ALA A 316 27.42 -15.16 -2.13
C ALA A 316 27.13 -15.77 -3.51
N LEU A 317 26.66 -14.96 -4.46
CA LEU A 317 26.49 -15.32 -5.88
C LEU A 317 27.77 -15.14 -6.69
N GLU A 318 28.95 -14.98 -6.05
CA GLU A 318 30.26 -14.88 -6.71
C GLU A 318 30.35 -13.74 -7.73
N GLY A 319 29.58 -12.67 -7.53
CA GLY A 319 29.53 -11.54 -8.45
C GLY A 319 28.56 -11.73 -9.63
N GLU A 320 27.92 -12.90 -9.77
CA GLU A 320 26.74 -13.10 -10.62
C GLU A 320 25.52 -12.43 -9.99
N CYS A 321 25.62 -11.15 -9.60
CA CYS A 321 24.46 -10.45 -9.10
C CYS A 321 23.55 -10.21 -10.31
N PRO A 322 22.42 -10.92 -10.44
CA PRO A 322 21.63 -10.91 -11.65
C PRO A 322 21.18 -9.47 -11.83
N GLU A 323 21.71 -8.82 -12.86
CA GLU A 323 21.21 -7.52 -13.26
C GLU A 323 19.76 -7.72 -13.69
N ALA A 324 18.85 -7.45 -12.76
CA ALA A 324 17.45 -7.17 -13.00
C ALA A 324 16.63 -8.25 -13.74
N ALA A 325 16.56 -9.47 -13.18
CA ALA A 325 15.60 -10.49 -13.63
C ALA A 325 14.18 -9.91 -13.78
N TYR A 326 13.80 -9.01 -12.87
CA TYR A 326 12.66 -8.11 -13.03
C TYR A 326 13.08 -6.64 -13.06
N ALA A 327 13.13 -6.06 -14.26
CA ALA A 327 13.64 -4.69 -14.53
C ALA A 327 13.14 -3.59 -13.56
N PRO A 328 11.85 -3.52 -13.20
CA PRO A 328 11.37 -2.48 -12.27
C PRO A 328 12.02 -2.51 -10.88
N PHE A 329 12.43 -3.70 -10.42
CA PHE A 329 12.97 -3.91 -9.07
C PHE A 329 14.49 -3.99 -9.04
N GLY A 330 15.14 -4.26 -10.17
CA GLY A 330 16.55 -4.62 -10.15
C GLY A 330 16.75 -5.89 -9.33
N PHE A 331 17.77 -5.95 -8.49
CA PHE A 331 18.01 -7.13 -7.65
C PHE A 331 17.14 -7.15 -6.38
N VAL A 332 17.03 -6.01 -5.68
CA VAL A 332 16.16 -5.85 -4.53
C VAL A 332 15.54 -4.46 -4.58
N ALA A 333 14.22 -4.40 -4.42
CA ALA A 333 13.47 -3.18 -4.30
C ALA A 333 12.60 -3.19 -3.05
N VAL A 334 12.33 -1.98 -2.55
CA VAL A 334 11.27 -1.76 -1.58
C VAL A 334 10.00 -1.43 -2.36
N ILE A 335 8.90 -2.07 -2.02
CA ILE A 335 7.59 -1.72 -2.57
C ILE A 335 6.66 -1.27 -1.45
N SER A 336 5.67 -0.45 -1.78
CA SER A 336 4.64 -0.08 -0.82
C SER A 336 3.42 0.47 -1.54
N PHE A 337 2.25 0.30 -0.95
CA PHE A 337 1.15 1.20 -1.28
C PHE A 337 1.48 2.62 -0.81
N PRO A 338 1.08 3.68 -1.53
CA PRO A 338 1.47 5.04 -1.15
C PRO A 338 1.00 5.47 0.24
N PHE A 339 -0.11 4.93 0.75
CA PHE A 339 -0.61 5.26 2.09
C PHE A 339 0.19 4.59 3.21
N HIS A 340 0.64 3.34 3.01
CA HIS A 340 1.58 2.67 3.91
C HIS A 340 2.95 3.37 3.89
N TRP A 341 3.39 3.80 2.71
CA TRP A 341 4.62 4.57 2.54
C TRP A 341 4.55 5.90 3.28
N ALA A 342 3.46 6.65 3.10
CA ALA A 342 3.28 7.94 3.73
C ALA A 342 3.27 7.83 5.27
N ALA A 343 2.62 6.80 5.82
CA ALA A 343 2.63 6.54 7.25
C ALA A 343 4.03 6.14 7.76
N SER A 344 4.80 5.40 6.94
CA SER A 344 6.09 4.85 7.36
C SER A 344 7.27 5.79 7.12
N PHE A 345 7.27 6.61 6.07
CA PHE A 345 8.41 7.43 5.66
C PHE A 345 8.04 8.88 5.40
N GLY A 346 6.84 9.30 5.80
CA GLY A 346 6.34 10.66 5.64
C GLY A 346 5.56 10.87 4.35
N GLU A 347 4.61 11.81 4.41
CA GLU A 347 3.82 12.19 3.25
C GLU A 347 4.70 12.73 2.13
N PHE A 348 4.29 12.47 0.88
CA PHE A 348 5.06 12.92 -0.27
C PHE A 348 5.39 14.42 -0.19
N GLY A 349 6.65 14.75 -0.45
CA GLY A 349 7.12 16.13 -0.49
C GLY A 349 7.37 16.75 0.88
N SER A 350 7.02 16.07 1.98
CA SER A 350 7.43 16.43 3.33
C SER A 350 8.96 16.34 3.49
N GLN A 351 9.48 16.96 4.55
CA GLN A 351 10.90 16.87 4.88
C GLN A 351 11.32 15.44 5.21
N GLU A 352 10.48 14.70 5.94
CA GLU A 352 10.72 13.31 6.31
C GLU A 352 10.81 12.41 5.07
N TRP A 353 9.85 12.55 4.14
CA TRP A 353 9.86 11.83 2.87
C TRP A 353 11.12 12.11 2.04
N ARG A 354 11.56 13.38 1.96
CA ARG A 354 12.80 13.73 1.24
C ARG A 354 14.02 13.10 1.93
N ALA A 355 14.09 13.20 3.26
CA ALA A 355 15.22 12.66 4.02
C ALA A 355 15.36 11.15 3.83
N TRP A 356 14.27 10.40 3.93
CA TRP A 356 14.29 8.96 3.69
C TRP A 356 14.50 8.63 2.21
N GLY A 357 13.88 9.37 1.29
CA GLY A 357 14.07 9.20 -0.15
C GLY A 357 15.53 9.35 -0.58
N VAL A 358 16.26 10.33 -0.03
CA VAL A 358 17.71 10.48 -0.26
C VAL A 358 18.46 9.27 0.30
N ARG A 359 18.16 8.81 1.51
CA ARG A 359 18.83 7.64 2.12
C ARG A 359 18.64 6.34 1.31
N PHE A 360 17.44 6.08 0.80
CA PHE A 360 17.19 4.92 -0.08
C PHE A 360 17.96 5.04 -1.39
N ARG A 361 18.01 6.24 -1.97
CA ARG A 361 18.80 6.50 -3.19
C ARG A 361 20.29 6.29 -2.96
N ASP A 362 20.83 6.81 -1.88
CA ASP A 362 22.25 6.66 -1.53
C ASP A 362 22.62 5.19 -1.24
N ALA A 363 21.65 4.41 -0.74
CA ALA A 363 21.80 2.95 -0.60
C ALA A 363 21.64 2.20 -1.93
N GLY A 364 21.24 2.88 -3.00
CA GLY A 364 20.94 2.29 -4.31
C GLY A 364 19.80 1.28 -4.28
N ILE A 365 18.79 1.53 -3.44
CA ILE A 365 17.61 0.67 -3.30
C ILE A 365 16.42 1.38 -3.99
N PRO A 366 15.91 0.84 -5.11
CA PRO A 366 14.70 1.34 -5.74
C PRO A 366 13.50 1.26 -4.77
N VAL A 367 12.65 2.28 -4.80
CA VAL A 367 11.38 2.28 -4.05
C VAL A 367 10.22 2.43 -5.03
N ARG A 368 9.35 1.42 -5.12
CA ARG A 368 8.27 1.36 -6.12
C ARG A 368 6.88 1.30 -5.49
N SER A 369 5.88 1.70 -6.25
CA SER A 369 4.48 1.52 -5.85
C SER A 369 4.00 0.09 -6.14
N CYS A 370 3.32 -0.56 -5.18
CA CYS A 370 2.65 -1.85 -5.43
C CYS A 370 1.55 -1.78 -6.51
N VAL A 371 0.99 -0.59 -6.75
CA VAL A 371 -0.08 -0.41 -7.77
C VAL A 371 0.50 -0.44 -9.18
N ALA A 372 1.71 0.10 -9.34
CA ALA A 372 2.39 0.23 -10.62
C ALA A 372 3.90 0.34 -10.38
N HIS A 373 4.64 -0.74 -10.68
CA HIS A 373 6.05 -0.87 -10.32
C HIS A 373 6.97 0.14 -11.03
N PHE A 374 6.49 0.77 -12.11
CA PHE A 374 7.23 1.85 -12.78
C PHE A 374 7.15 3.19 -12.03
N ILE A 375 6.25 3.32 -11.05
CA ILE A 375 6.13 4.53 -10.23
C ILE A 375 7.17 4.47 -9.12
N ASP A 376 8.12 5.40 -9.19
CA ASP A 376 9.13 5.61 -8.17
C ASP A 376 8.59 6.49 -7.03
N LEU A 377 8.52 5.93 -5.82
CA LEU A 377 7.97 6.63 -4.64
C LEU A 377 8.94 7.66 -4.04
N ILE A 378 10.22 7.63 -4.43
CA ILE A 378 11.25 8.56 -3.94
C ILE A 378 11.77 9.50 -5.04
N SER A 379 11.11 9.48 -6.20
CA SER A 379 11.41 10.38 -7.31
C SER A 379 11.20 11.84 -6.89
N GLY A 380 12.24 12.66 -7.11
CA GLY A 380 12.22 14.07 -6.74
C GLY A 380 12.63 14.39 -5.29
N ALA A 381 13.04 13.40 -4.50
CA ALA A 381 13.87 13.69 -3.32
C ALA A 381 15.18 14.32 -3.83
N GLN A 382 15.57 15.50 -3.37
CA GLN A 382 16.84 16.14 -3.71
C GLN A 382 17.51 16.51 -2.39
N ALA A 383 18.85 16.50 -2.39
CA ALA A 383 19.64 16.90 -1.24
C ALA A 383 19.42 18.39 -0.91
#